data_AF-A0AAW7M6K4-F1
#
_entry.id   AF-A0AAW7M6K4-F1
#
_cell.length_a   1.000
_cell.length_b   1.000
_cell.length_c   1.000
_cell.angle_alpha   90.00
_cell.angle_beta   90.00
_cell.angle_gamma   90.00
#
_symmetry.space_group_name_H-M   'P 1'
#
loop_
_entity.id
_entity.type
_entity.pdbx_description
1 polymer ?
#
loop_
_entity_poly.entity_id
_entity_poly.type
_entity_poly.pdbx_seq_one_letter_code
_entity_poly.pdbx_strand_id
1 'polypeptide(L)'
;MSDSANVSLKTAEAASHRTHLLKRMLKNPTGLVSIIILAVIILAATFAGVLATHDPNYADLRNLLQPPGGEFILGTDGAGHDIWSRLLYASRFSLLGAALATVISAVLGVTSGLIAGFYGKWFESLAAWTTSLLMALPGIVVLLAARSVLGPSMWIAMTVFGVLLTPAFYRLTHAAVVGVRNELYVDAARVAGVKDLSIIGRHILSVVRAPVIIQSAIVAIIAIAIQAGLGFIGMLDQSTPNWGSMLNDAFSKMYVAPIQLLWPSAAIALTAVGLALFANTLRDELERSAKPKKLKGKAKAAADAAIDTSGDAPIVHPETDALEAPVLLDVSGLVVGYDQPDGSLTQVVNGVSLAVRKGEVHGLIGESGSGKTQTAFSILGLLPEGGRVAAGSIVFDGDQLTDKSAKAMRKLQGRRISYVPQEPMSNLDPSFPIGSQLVEPMRVTLGISAKEAKERALDLLAKVGLPDPEKTFRSYPHEVSGGQAQRVLIAGAISCEPDLIIADEPTTALDVTVQADILDLLRGLQQELGVAVLIVTHNFGVVADLCDRVSVMKGGRIVETGPARSIFAGPQHPYTQSLFDAILEDGAARGALAHSSDRHTATGGAQ
;
A
#
# COMPACT_ATOMS: atom_id res chain seq x y z
N MET A 1 8.27 -38.26 -21.40
CA MET A 1 9.22 -37.13 -21.26
C MET A 1 8.56 -35.85 -20.73
N SER A 2 7.30 -35.90 -20.26
CA SER A 2 6.54 -34.78 -19.71
C SER A 2 6.53 -34.67 -18.19
N ASP A 3 6.92 -35.73 -17.46
CA ASP A 3 6.93 -35.71 -15.99
C ASP A 3 8.22 -35.17 -15.37
N SER A 4 9.35 -35.24 -16.08
CA SER A 4 10.63 -34.70 -15.60
C SER A 4 10.71 -33.17 -15.66
N ALA A 5 9.94 -32.52 -16.53
CA ALA A 5 9.89 -31.06 -16.65
C ALA A 5 9.09 -30.40 -15.51
N ASN A 6 8.00 -31.05 -15.05
CA ASN A 6 7.18 -30.56 -13.94
C ASN A 6 7.83 -30.76 -12.57
N VAL A 7 8.68 -31.78 -12.41
CA VAL A 7 9.47 -31.98 -11.19
C VAL A 7 10.61 -30.95 -11.12
N SER A 8 11.24 -30.63 -12.26
CA SER A 8 12.32 -29.63 -12.32
C SER A 8 11.83 -28.20 -12.02
N LEU A 9 10.60 -27.84 -12.43
CA LEU A 9 9.97 -26.55 -12.13
C LEU A 9 9.63 -26.42 -10.62
N LYS A 10 9.11 -27.48 -9.99
CA LYS A 10 8.86 -27.49 -8.53
C LYS A 10 10.13 -27.41 -7.69
N THR A 11 11.25 -27.95 -8.17
CA THR A 11 12.54 -27.83 -7.47
C THR A 11 13.21 -26.47 -7.67
N ALA A 12 12.95 -25.76 -8.78
CA ALA A 12 13.47 -24.41 -9.03
C ALA A 12 12.70 -23.33 -8.25
N GLU A 13 11.38 -23.50 -8.05
CA GLU A 13 10.55 -22.65 -7.17
C GLU A 13 11.04 -22.65 -5.71
N ALA A 14 11.66 -23.74 -5.25
CA ALA A 14 12.12 -23.88 -3.87
C ALA A 14 13.50 -23.24 -3.58
N ALA A 15 14.28 -22.86 -4.59
CA ALA A 15 15.70 -22.56 -4.44
C ALA A 15 16.10 -21.06 -4.51
N SER A 16 15.19 -20.16 -4.90
CA SER A 16 15.52 -18.72 -5.12
C SER A 16 15.14 -17.78 -3.96
N HIS A 17 14.26 -18.21 -3.04
CA HIS A 17 13.90 -17.42 -1.87
C HIS A 17 14.75 -17.80 -0.66
N ARG A 18 15.73 -16.96 -0.28
CA ARG A 18 16.13 -16.67 1.13
C ARG A 18 17.43 -15.86 1.17
N THR A 19 17.38 -14.57 0.86
CA THR A 19 18.10 -13.67 1.76
C THR A 19 17.37 -13.75 3.09
N HIS A 20 17.93 -14.46 4.07
CA HIS A 20 17.34 -14.61 5.39
C HIS A 20 16.89 -13.25 5.94
N LEU A 21 15.66 -13.18 6.45
CA LEU A 21 15.04 -11.97 7.03
C LEU A 21 16.00 -11.24 7.98
N LEU A 22 16.73 -11.99 8.80
CA LEU A 22 17.77 -11.49 9.69
C LEU A 22 18.85 -10.66 8.97
N LYS A 23 19.33 -11.13 7.81
CA LYS A 23 20.35 -10.42 7.01
C LYS A 23 19.81 -9.11 6.45
N ARG A 24 18.51 -9.04 6.17
CA ARG A 24 17.86 -7.80 5.72
C ARG A 24 17.71 -6.82 6.87
N MET A 25 17.28 -7.28 8.05
CA MET A 25 17.20 -6.46 9.25
C MET A 25 18.57 -5.89 9.66
N LEU A 26 19.64 -6.69 9.58
CA LEU A 26 21.01 -6.25 9.89
C LEU A 26 21.55 -5.19 8.91
N LYS A 27 21.00 -5.10 7.70
CA LYS A 27 21.34 -4.05 6.73
C LYS A 27 20.57 -2.75 6.94
N ASN A 28 19.43 -2.81 7.64
CA ASN A 28 18.67 -1.63 7.98
C ASN A 28 19.29 -0.96 9.23
N PRO A 29 19.68 0.32 9.20
CA PRO A 29 20.33 0.98 10.34
C PRO A 29 19.48 0.91 11.62
N THR A 30 18.17 1.13 11.53
CA THR A 30 17.27 1.03 12.70
C THR A 30 17.11 -0.44 13.16
N GLY A 31 17.12 -1.37 12.21
CA GLY A 31 17.10 -2.81 12.48
C GLY A 31 18.35 -3.27 13.22
N LEU A 32 19.53 -2.83 12.79
CA LEU A 32 20.80 -3.12 13.44
C LEU A 32 20.85 -2.57 14.88
N VAL A 33 20.47 -1.30 15.07
CA VAL A 33 20.46 -0.65 16.40
C VAL A 33 19.54 -1.39 17.36
N SER A 34 18.31 -1.69 16.93
CA SER A 34 17.35 -2.41 17.78
C SER A 34 17.81 -3.82 18.14
N ILE A 35 18.38 -4.56 17.17
CA ILE A 35 18.97 -5.88 17.42
C ILE A 35 20.11 -5.79 18.43
N ILE A 36 21.01 -4.81 18.30
CA ILE A 36 22.13 -4.64 19.24
C ILE A 36 21.61 -4.35 20.65
N ILE A 37 20.67 -3.41 20.80
CA ILE A 37 20.08 -3.06 22.11
C ILE A 37 19.46 -4.29 22.76
N LEU A 38 18.57 -5.00 22.04
CA LEU A 38 17.91 -6.19 22.58
C LEU A 38 18.90 -7.33 22.84
N ALA A 39 19.89 -7.53 21.97
CA ALA A 39 20.91 -8.56 22.16
C ALA A 39 21.72 -8.30 23.43
N VAL A 40 22.15 -7.06 23.69
CA VAL A 40 22.87 -6.71 24.92
C VAL A 40 22.03 -7.03 26.16
N ILE A 41 20.76 -6.62 26.17
CA ILE A 41 19.87 -6.83 27.34
C ILE A 41 19.56 -8.33 27.53
N ILE A 42 19.28 -9.06 26.44
CA ILE A 42 18.99 -10.50 26.48
C ILE A 42 20.23 -11.28 26.91
N LEU A 43 21.42 -10.94 26.42
CA LEU A 43 22.67 -11.58 26.82
C LEU A 43 22.97 -11.31 28.30
N ALA A 44 22.81 -10.06 28.76
CA ALA A 44 22.96 -9.70 30.17
C ALA A 44 22.00 -10.50 31.07
N ALA A 45 20.74 -10.63 30.66
CA ALA A 45 19.73 -11.43 31.36
C ALA A 45 20.03 -12.95 31.35
N THR A 46 20.47 -13.49 30.21
CA THR A 46 20.72 -14.92 30.03
C THR A 46 21.96 -15.36 30.81
N PHE A 47 23.02 -14.57 30.74
CA PHE A 47 24.29 -14.83 31.43
C PHE A 47 24.37 -14.20 32.82
N ALA A 48 23.24 -13.79 33.40
CA ALA A 48 23.19 -13.16 34.73
C ALA A 48 23.91 -13.99 35.80
N GLY A 49 23.82 -15.32 35.77
CA GLY A 49 24.50 -16.18 36.75
C GLY A 49 26.02 -16.25 36.62
N VAL A 50 26.59 -15.79 35.50
CA VAL A 50 28.04 -15.71 35.27
C VAL A 50 28.55 -14.27 35.39
N LEU A 51 27.73 -13.30 34.97
CA LEU A 51 28.05 -11.88 34.97
C LEU A 51 27.81 -11.19 36.32
N ALA A 52 26.98 -11.78 37.19
CA ALA A 52 26.76 -11.29 38.54
C ALA A 52 28.01 -11.52 39.39
N THR A 53 28.41 -10.47 40.10
CA THR A 53 29.56 -10.46 41.01
C THR A 53 29.21 -11.02 42.39
N HIS A 54 27.94 -10.89 42.79
CA HIS A 54 27.43 -11.31 44.09
C HIS A 54 26.08 -12.03 43.93
N ASP A 55 25.67 -12.77 44.96
CA ASP A 55 24.28 -13.25 45.03
C ASP A 55 23.34 -12.04 45.08
N PRO A 56 22.32 -11.96 44.20
CA PRO A 56 21.46 -10.78 44.11
C PRO A 56 20.61 -10.53 45.38
N ASN A 57 20.49 -11.51 46.26
CA ASN A 57 19.76 -11.43 47.53
C ASN A 57 20.71 -11.38 48.75
N TYR A 58 22.03 -11.39 48.55
CA TYR A 58 22.98 -11.19 49.64
C TYR A 58 23.01 -9.72 50.05
N ALA A 59 22.69 -9.47 51.33
CA ALA A 59 22.64 -8.15 51.93
C ALA A 59 23.83 -7.95 52.87
N ASP A 60 24.64 -6.91 52.65
CA ASP A 60 25.69 -6.50 53.57
C ASP A 60 25.40 -5.12 54.17
N LEU A 61 25.00 -5.11 55.45
CA LEU A 61 24.66 -3.90 56.20
C LEU A 61 25.86 -2.96 56.42
N ARG A 62 27.09 -3.40 56.16
CA ARG A 62 28.28 -2.53 56.23
C ARG A 62 28.43 -1.65 54.99
N ASN A 63 27.85 -2.08 53.88
CA ASN A 63 27.96 -1.45 52.57
C ASN A 63 26.60 -0.91 52.14
N LEU A 64 25.93 -0.10 52.97
CA LEU A 64 24.65 0.53 52.62
C LEU A 64 24.87 1.75 51.73
N LEU A 65 24.12 1.84 50.61
CA LEU A 65 24.17 2.99 49.68
C LEU A 65 25.58 3.34 49.20
N GLN A 66 26.45 2.35 49.03
CA GLN A 66 27.80 2.56 48.55
C GLN A 66 27.76 3.09 47.11
N PRO A 67 28.51 4.16 46.79
CA PRO A 67 28.55 4.68 45.43
C PRO A 67 29.21 3.68 44.46
N PRO A 68 28.98 3.82 43.15
CA PRO A 68 29.65 2.99 42.14
C PRO A 68 31.19 3.02 42.27
N GLY A 69 31.83 1.86 42.33
CA GLY A 69 33.28 1.73 42.37
C GLY A 69 33.79 0.52 43.15
N GLY A 70 35.10 0.23 43.01
CA GLY A 70 35.76 -0.85 43.74
C GLY A 70 35.14 -2.22 43.48
N GLU A 71 34.59 -2.83 44.54
CA GLU A 71 33.96 -4.15 44.58
C GLU A 71 32.53 -4.16 44.00
N PHE A 72 31.84 -3.01 43.95
CA PHE A 72 30.46 -2.88 43.49
C PHE A 72 30.36 -1.97 42.26
N ILE A 73 30.25 -2.55 41.06
CA ILE A 73 30.31 -1.85 39.76
C ILE A 73 29.29 -0.71 39.68
N LEU A 74 28.06 -0.95 40.12
CA LEU A 74 26.98 0.05 40.14
C LEU A 74 26.64 0.56 41.54
N GLY A 75 27.45 0.20 42.55
CA GLY A 75 27.19 0.48 43.96
C GLY A 75 26.20 -0.50 44.59
N THR A 76 25.79 -0.20 45.82
CA THR A 76 24.85 -1.02 46.59
C THR A 76 23.54 -0.30 46.87
N ASP A 77 22.44 -1.06 46.95
CA ASP A 77 21.13 -0.53 47.31
C ASP A 77 21.05 -0.19 48.81
N GLY A 78 19.92 0.36 49.26
CA GLY A 78 19.82 0.74 50.67
C GLY A 78 19.53 -0.41 51.65
N ALA A 79 19.60 -1.65 51.19
CA ALA A 79 19.72 -2.84 52.04
C ALA A 79 21.10 -3.51 51.91
N GLY A 80 22.02 -2.93 51.13
CA GLY A 80 23.40 -3.40 50.98
C GLY A 80 23.55 -4.50 49.93
N HIS A 81 22.60 -4.66 49.02
CA HIS A 81 22.74 -5.59 47.90
C HIS A 81 23.48 -4.94 46.73
N ASP A 82 24.25 -5.72 45.97
CA ASP A 82 24.90 -5.27 44.74
C ASP A 82 23.89 -4.92 43.63
N ILE A 83 23.86 -3.65 43.21
CA ILE A 83 22.91 -3.15 42.20
C ILE A 83 23.18 -3.81 40.84
N TRP A 84 24.44 -4.11 40.50
CA TRP A 84 24.81 -4.75 39.24
C TRP A 84 24.21 -6.15 39.14
N SER A 85 24.48 -7.00 40.14
CA SER A 85 23.93 -8.36 40.20
C SER A 85 22.40 -8.35 40.22
N ARG A 86 21.78 -7.44 40.99
CA ARG A 86 20.32 -7.28 40.99
C ARG A 86 19.77 -6.87 39.63
N LEU A 87 20.42 -5.95 38.92
CA LEU A 87 19.97 -5.47 37.61
C LEU A 87 19.97 -6.60 36.56
N LEU A 88 21.01 -7.43 36.55
CA LEU A 88 21.11 -8.57 35.63
C LEU A 88 20.00 -9.61 35.87
N TYR A 89 19.80 -10.03 37.13
CA TYR A 89 18.74 -10.96 37.49
C TYR A 89 17.34 -10.35 37.30
N ALA A 90 17.16 -9.08 37.64
CA ALA A 90 15.92 -8.36 37.38
C ALA A 90 15.57 -8.32 35.89
N SER A 91 16.57 -8.10 35.02
CA SER A 91 16.38 -8.11 33.57
C SER A 91 15.91 -9.47 33.08
N ARG A 92 16.45 -10.57 33.64
CA ARG A 92 15.99 -11.94 33.35
C ARG A 92 14.53 -12.15 33.72
N PHE A 93 14.14 -11.83 34.96
CA PHE A 93 12.77 -12.05 35.42
C PHE A 93 11.75 -11.11 34.74
N SER A 94 12.12 -9.85 34.50
CA SER A 94 11.27 -8.88 33.80
C SER A 94 11.04 -9.24 32.34
N LEU A 95 12.07 -9.69 31.61
CA LEU A 95 11.89 -10.15 30.24
C LEU A 95 11.07 -11.43 30.15
N LEU A 96 11.30 -12.41 31.03
CA LEU A 96 10.54 -13.66 31.02
C LEU A 96 9.07 -13.46 31.39
N GLY A 97 8.78 -12.60 32.39
CA GLY A 97 7.41 -12.25 32.76
C GLY A 97 6.66 -11.57 31.61
N ALA A 98 7.29 -10.59 30.96
CA ALA A 98 6.71 -9.92 29.80
C ALA A 98 6.51 -10.86 28.60
N ALA A 99 7.48 -11.75 28.33
CA ALA A 99 7.37 -12.75 27.28
C ALA A 99 6.20 -13.71 27.54
N LEU A 100 6.01 -14.17 28.79
CA LEU A 100 4.90 -15.04 29.17
C LEU A 100 3.54 -14.38 28.90
N ALA A 101 3.34 -13.15 29.38
CA ALA A 101 2.09 -12.40 29.16
C ALA A 101 1.81 -12.18 27.66
N THR A 102 2.86 -11.87 26.89
CA THR A 102 2.77 -11.64 25.44
C THR A 102 2.42 -12.93 24.69
N VAL A 103 3.05 -14.06 25.02
CA VAL A 103 2.76 -15.34 24.38
C VAL A 103 1.33 -15.80 24.68
N ILE A 104 0.87 -15.70 25.92
CA ILE A 104 -0.49 -16.10 26.31
C ILE A 104 -1.52 -15.25 25.56
N SER A 105 -1.37 -13.92 25.62
CA SER A 105 -2.30 -13.00 24.95
C SER A 105 -2.30 -13.18 23.43
N ALA A 106 -1.14 -13.37 22.80
CA ALA A 106 -1.03 -13.60 21.37
C ALA A 106 -1.65 -14.93 20.96
N VAL A 107 -1.34 -16.03 21.66
CA VAL A 107 -1.89 -17.35 21.34
C VAL A 107 -3.41 -17.35 21.48
N LEU A 108 -3.95 -16.87 22.60
CA LEU A 108 -5.41 -16.85 22.80
C LEU A 108 -6.10 -15.86 21.85
N GLY A 109 -5.54 -14.67 21.65
CA GLY A 109 -6.20 -13.62 20.88
C GLY A 109 -6.11 -13.81 19.38
N VAL A 110 -4.96 -14.23 18.86
CA VAL A 110 -4.80 -14.51 17.42
C VAL A 110 -5.63 -15.73 17.03
N THR A 111 -5.64 -16.80 17.83
CA THR A 111 -6.44 -18.00 17.52
C THR A 111 -7.94 -17.70 17.55
N SER A 112 -8.44 -17.08 18.62
CA SER A 112 -9.85 -16.68 18.72
C SER A 112 -10.25 -15.67 17.63
N GLY A 113 -9.39 -14.70 17.31
CA GLY A 113 -9.64 -13.71 16.27
C GLY A 113 -9.67 -14.31 14.86
N LEU A 114 -8.77 -15.25 14.55
CA LEU A 114 -8.76 -15.98 13.27
C LEU A 114 -10.04 -16.80 13.10
N ILE A 115 -10.43 -17.56 14.13
CA ILE A 115 -11.61 -18.43 14.08
C ILE A 115 -12.88 -17.58 13.95
N ALA A 116 -13.04 -16.54 14.78
CA ALA A 116 -14.19 -15.64 14.74
C ALA A 116 -14.29 -14.88 13.41
N GLY A 117 -13.17 -14.33 12.93
CA GLY A 117 -13.13 -13.59 11.68
C GLY A 117 -13.41 -14.46 10.45
N PHE A 118 -12.89 -15.68 10.39
CA PHE A 118 -12.98 -16.52 9.19
C PHE A 118 -14.30 -17.29 9.07
N TYR A 119 -14.75 -17.93 10.15
CA TYR A 119 -15.94 -18.78 10.12
C TYR A 119 -17.24 -18.00 10.37
N GLY A 120 -17.16 -16.84 11.03
CA GLY A 120 -18.33 -16.08 11.49
C GLY A 120 -19.25 -16.91 12.40
N LYS A 121 -20.49 -16.44 12.60
CA LYS A 121 -21.58 -17.15 13.31
C LYS A 121 -21.46 -17.10 14.85
N TRP A 122 -22.07 -18.06 15.56
CA TRP A 122 -22.22 -18.04 17.03
C TRP A 122 -20.89 -17.87 17.80
N PHE A 123 -19.78 -18.39 17.25
CA PHE A 123 -18.46 -18.26 17.87
C PHE A 123 -17.99 -16.81 17.89
N GLU A 124 -18.30 -16.03 16.85
CA GLU A 124 -17.99 -14.60 16.79
C GLU A 124 -18.72 -13.85 17.91
N SER A 125 -20.01 -14.15 18.14
CA SER A 125 -20.77 -13.55 19.24
C SER A 125 -20.20 -13.92 20.60
N LEU A 126 -19.83 -15.19 20.81
CA LEU A 126 -19.23 -15.65 22.07
C LEU A 126 -17.86 -15.00 22.31
N ALA A 127 -17.00 -14.97 21.29
CA ALA A 127 -15.67 -14.38 21.37
C ALA A 127 -15.74 -12.85 21.59
N ALA A 128 -16.68 -12.16 20.94
CA ALA A 128 -16.91 -10.74 21.15
C ALA A 128 -17.44 -10.43 22.57
N TRP A 129 -18.34 -11.26 23.09
CA TRP A 129 -18.87 -11.11 24.45
C TRP A 129 -17.78 -11.34 25.51
N THR A 130 -17.03 -12.44 25.40
CA THR A 130 -15.91 -12.73 26.31
C THR A 130 -14.82 -11.65 26.27
N THR A 131 -14.52 -11.14 25.07
CA THR A 131 -13.60 -10.00 24.87
C THR A 131 -14.10 -8.75 25.58
N SER A 132 -15.38 -8.41 25.42
CA SER A 132 -16.01 -7.25 26.06
C SER A 132 -15.98 -7.37 27.59
N LEU A 133 -16.24 -8.56 28.11
CA LEU A 133 -16.17 -8.85 29.54
C LEU A 133 -14.76 -8.63 30.08
N LEU A 134 -13.73 -9.17 29.41
CA LEU A 134 -12.33 -9.00 29.83
C LEU A 134 -11.91 -7.53 29.83
N MET A 135 -12.33 -6.74 28.83
CA MET A 135 -12.02 -5.31 28.74
C MET A 135 -12.74 -4.47 29.80
N ALA A 136 -13.88 -4.93 30.31
CA ALA A 136 -14.60 -4.26 31.39
C ALA A 136 -13.91 -4.42 32.75
N LEU A 137 -13.02 -5.42 32.90
CA LEU A 137 -12.30 -5.66 34.14
C LEU A 137 -11.13 -4.67 34.31
N PRO A 138 -11.02 -3.95 35.44
CA PRO A 138 -9.85 -3.11 35.70
C PRO A 138 -8.62 -3.99 35.97
N GLY A 139 -7.67 -4.02 35.03
CA GLY A 139 -6.57 -4.99 35.04
C GLY A 139 -5.76 -5.02 36.34
N ILE A 140 -5.41 -3.86 36.92
CA ILE A 140 -4.68 -3.80 38.20
C ILE A 140 -5.51 -4.40 39.34
N VAL A 141 -6.81 -4.11 39.40
CA VAL A 141 -7.70 -4.62 40.46
C VAL A 141 -7.79 -6.15 40.39
N VAL A 142 -7.90 -6.71 39.18
CA VAL A 142 -7.90 -8.17 38.99
C VAL A 142 -6.57 -8.78 39.45
N LEU A 143 -5.44 -8.15 39.14
CA LEU A 143 -4.12 -8.64 39.58
C LEU A 143 -3.96 -8.58 41.11
N LEU A 144 -4.49 -7.53 41.75
CA LEU A 144 -4.51 -7.42 43.22
C LEU A 144 -5.39 -8.50 43.86
N ALA A 145 -6.57 -8.77 43.29
CA ALA A 145 -7.43 -9.85 43.73
C ALA A 145 -6.81 -11.23 43.49
N ALA A 146 -6.14 -11.44 42.36
CA ALA A 146 -5.43 -12.69 42.09
C ALA A 146 -4.30 -12.92 43.11
N ARG A 147 -3.59 -11.86 43.51
CA ARG A 147 -2.56 -11.92 44.55
C ARG A 147 -3.13 -12.35 45.90
N SER A 148 -4.29 -11.84 46.31
CA SER A 148 -4.86 -12.17 47.63
C SER A 148 -5.29 -13.64 47.74
N VAL A 149 -5.69 -14.24 46.62
CA VAL A 149 -6.13 -15.64 46.56
C VAL A 149 -4.96 -16.61 46.32
N LEU A 150 -4.06 -16.28 45.39
CA LEU A 150 -3.02 -17.19 44.89
C LEU A 150 -1.62 -16.87 45.45
N GLY A 151 -1.48 -15.79 46.23
CA GLY A 151 -0.22 -15.33 46.80
C GLY A 151 0.60 -14.43 45.85
N PRO A 152 1.72 -13.87 46.35
CA PRO A 152 2.63 -13.03 45.57
C PRO A 152 3.46 -13.90 44.61
N SER A 153 3.04 -13.98 43.34
CA SER A 153 3.81 -14.66 42.29
C SER A 153 3.80 -13.87 41.00
N MET A 154 4.99 -13.55 40.50
CA MET A 154 5.18 -12.89 39.20
C MET A 154 4.59 -13.73 38.06
N TRP A 155 4.80 -15.05 38.08
CA TRP A 155 4.34 -15.94 37.02
C TRP A 155 2.82 -15.99 36.93
N ILE A 156 2.15 -16.05 38.09
CA ILE A 156 0.68 -16.03 38.16
C ILE A 156 0.16 -14.67 37.69
N ALA A 157 0.73 -13.57 38.20
CA ALA A 157 0.33 -12.23 37.80
C ALA A 157 0.45 -12.01 36.29
N MET A 158 1.56 -12.43 35.67
CA MET A 158 1.77 -12.27 34.23
C MET A 158 0.92 -13.23 33.39
N THR A 159 0.57 -14.40 33.92
CA THR A 159 -0.40 -15.31 33.28
C THR A 159 -1.79 -14.69 33.24
N VAL A 160 -2.28 -14.20 34.38
CA VAL A 160 -3.58 -13.50 34.48
C VAL A 160 -3.59 -12.26 33.60
N PHE A 161 -2.50 -11.48 33.62
CA PHE A 161 -2.36 -10.30 32.78
C PHE A 161 -2.35 -10.63 31.28
N GLY A 162 -1.67 -11.70 30.87
CA GLY A 162 -1.73 -12.21 29.50
C GLY A 162 -3.14 -12.57 29.06
N VAL A 163 -3.93 -13.22 29.91
CA VAL A 163 -5.36 -13.49 29.62
C VAL A 163 -6.15 -12.18 29.45
N LEU A 164 -5.95 -11.21 30.35
CA LEU A 164 -6.60 -9.90 30.28
C LEU A 164 -6.26 -9.11 29.01
N LEU A 165 -5.07 -9.33 28.41
CA LEU A 165 -4.65 -8.68 27.16
C LEU A 165 -5.05 -9.43 25.88
N THR A 166 -5.67 -10.61 25.98
CA THR A 166 -6.25 -11.36 24.86
C THR A 166 -7.11 -10.49 23.92
N PRO A 167 -7.99 -9.59 24.42
CA PRO A 167 -8.80 -8.71 23.57
C PRO A 167 -8.03 -7.89 22.54
N ALA A 168 -6.80 -7.47 22.86
CA ALA A 168 -6.02 -6.61 21.99
C ALA A 168 -5.62 -7.34 20.69
N PHE A 169 -5.20 -8.60 20.82
CA PHE A 169 -4.90 -9.46 19.67
C PHE A 169 -6.16 -9.95 18.96
N TYR A 170 -7.23 -10.27 19.71
CA TYR A 170 -8.51 -10.68 19.14
C TYR A 170 -9.06 -9.63 18.18
N ARG A 171 -9.21 -8.38 18.64
CA ARG A 171 -9.78 -7.30 17.83
C ARG A 171 -8.96 -7.03 16.57
N LEU A 172 -7.64 -7.02 16.71
CA LEU A 172 -6.72 -6.79 15.60
C LEU A 172 -6.84 -7.88 14.54
N THR A 173 -6.79 -9.14 14.99
CA THR A 173 -6.82 -10.30 14.10
C THR A 173 -8.19 -10.44 13.45
N HIS A 174 -9.27 -10.30 14.22
CA HIS A 174 -10.65 -10.34 13.71
C HIS A 174 -10.86 -9.28 12.62
N ALA A 175 -10.49 -8.01 12.88
CA ALA A 175 -10.65 -6.94 11.90
C ALA A 175 -9.88 -7.20 10.60
N ALA A 176 -8.62 -7.64 10.70
CA ALA A 176 -7.80 -7.97 9.54
C ALA A 176 -8.37 -9.13 8.73
N VAL A 177 -8.90 -10.16 9.40
CA VAL A 177 -9.50 -11.33 8.73
C VAL A 177 -10.81 -10.95 8.04
N VAL A 178 -11.67 -10.17 8.69
CA VAL A 178 -12.95 -9.72 8.10
C VAL A 178 -12.71 -8.87 6.86
N GLY A 179 -11.70 -8.01 6.86
CA GLY A 179 -11.34 -7.20 5.69
C GLY A 179 -10.88 -8.04 4.49
N VAL A 180 -10.29 -9.21 4.72
CA VAL A 180 -9.73 -10.05 3.64
C VAL A 180 -10.67 -11.18 3.22
N ARG A 181 -11.52 -11.69 4.12
CA ARG A 181 -12.29 -12.92 3.85
C ARG A 181 -13.29 -12.79 2.69
N ASN A 182 -13.68 -11.56 2.35
CA ASN A 182 -14.63 -11.23 1.29
C ASN A 182 -13.94 -10.75 0.00
N GLU A 183 -12.62 -10.89 -0.10
CA GLU A 183 -11.86 -10.54 -1.31
C GLU A 183 -12.06 -11.59 -2.42
N LEU A 184 -12.12 -11.14 -3.67
CA LEU A 184 -12.41 -11.99 -4.83
C LEU A 184 -11.45 -13.17 -4.98
N TYR A 185 -10.17 -13.00 -4.59
CA TYR A 185 -9.19 -14.09 -4.66
C TYR A 185 -9.40 -15.17 -3.59
N VAL A 186 -9.99 -14.82 -2.44
CA VAL A 186 -10.33 -15.77 -1.37
C VAL A 186 -11.56 -16.58 -1.79
N ASP A 187 -12.55 -15.91 -2.39
CA ASP A 187 -13.74 -16.58 -2.94
C ASP A 187 -13.38 -17.48 -4.11
N ALA A 188 -12.50 -17.04 -5.02
CA ALA A 188 -11.98 -17.88 -6.09
C ALA A 188 -11.28 -19.14 -5.55
N ALA A 189 -10.49 -19.03 -4.47
CA ALA A 189 -9.84 -20.18 -3.84
C ALA A 189 -10.85 -21.17 -3.21
N ARG A 190 -11.94 -20.67 -2.62
CA ARG A 190 -13.03 -21.51 -2.09
C ARG A 190 -13.78 -22.24 -3.21
N VAL A 191 -14.13 -21.53 -4.28
CA VAL A 191 -14.79 -22.12 -5.46
C VAL A 191 -13.89 -23.15 -6.15
N ALA A 192 -12.56 -22.93 -6.16
CA ALA A 192 -11.56 -23.88 -6.64
C ALA A 192 -11.33 -25.09 -5.71
N GLY A 193 -12.06 -25.20 -4.59
CA GLY A 193 -11.99 -26.35 -3.68
C GLY A 193 -10.77 -26.38 -2.75
N VAL A 194 -10.10 -25.25 -2.54
CA VAL A 194 -8.97 -25.16 -1.60
C VAL A 194 -9.49 -25.26 -0.16
N LYS A 195 -8.84 -26.10 0.66
CA LYS A 195 -9.21 -26.29 2.08
C LYS A 195 -9.06 -24.99 2.87
N ASP A 196 -10.03 -24.70 3.74
CA ASP A 196 -10.04 -23.54 4.65
C ASP A 196 -8.72 -23.31 5.39
N LEU A 197 -8.13 -24.36 5.97
CA LEU A 197 -6.84 -24.27 6.67
C LEU A 197 -5.70 -23.80 5.76
N SER A 198 -5.72 -24.18 4.48
CA SER A 198 -4.74 -23.72 3.50
C SER A 198 -5.00 -22.27 3.10
N ILE A 199 -6.26 -21.86 3.03
CA ILE A 199 -6.64 -20.46 2.77
C ILE A 199 -6.19 -19.58 3.94
N ILE A 200 -6.50 -19.99 5.17
CA ILE A 200 -6.09 -19.30 6.39
C ILE A 200 -4.55 -19.18 6.43
N GLY A 201 -3.84 -20.29 6.23
CA GLY A 201 -2.38 -20.32 6.34
C GLY A 201 -1.65 -19.50 5.27
N ARG A 202 -2.13 -19.51 4.01
CA ARG A 202 -1.42 -18.84 2.91
C ARG A 202 -1.90 -17.42 2.63
N HIS A 203 -3.20 -17.16 2.72
CA HIS A 203 -3.79 -15.90 2.26
C HIS A 203 -4.17 -14.97 3.41
N ILE A 204 -4.58 -15.52 4.57
CA ILE A 204 -5.04 -14.69 5.69
C ILE A 204 -3.90 -14.42 6.66
N LEU A 205 -3.11 -15.43 7.03
CA LEU A 205 -1.99 -15.26 7.96
C LEU A 205 -0.91 -14.32 7.40
N SER A 206 -0.76 -14.24 6.07
CA SER A 206 0.13 -13.29 5.39
C SER A 206 -0.26 -11.84 5.62
N VAL A 207 -1.55 -11.55 5.83
CA VAL A 207 -2.07 -10.21 6.11
C VAL A 207 -2.01 -9.90 7.61
N VAL A 208 -2.28 -10.89 8.45
CA VAL A 208 -2.34 -10.74 9.92
C VAL A 208 -0.94 -10.62 10.56
N ARG A 209 0.10 -11.23 9.98
CA ARG A 209 1.45 -11.33 10.58
C ARG A 209 2.06 -9.98 10.97
N ALA A 210 1.95 -8.97 10.12
CA ALA A 210 2.58 -7.67 10.34
C ALA A 210 1.92 -6.90 11.51
N PRO A 211 0.58 -6.74 11.52
CA PRO A 211 -0.11 -6.20 12.69
C PRO A 211 0.19 -6.96 13.99
N VAL A 212 0.20 -8.30 13.97
CA VAL A 212 0.47 -9.14 15.16
C VAL A 212 1.88 -8.92 15.71
N ILE A 213 2.88 -8.70 14.86
CA ILE A 213 4.25 -8.39 15.29
C ILE A 213 4.30 -7.07 16.07
N ILE A 214 3.66 -6.02 15.54
CA ILE A 214 3.58 -4.71 16.21
C ILE A 214 2.86 -4.85 17.55
N GLN A 215 1.72 -5.53 17.55
CA GLN A 215 0.92 -5.72 18.75
C GLN A 215 1.67 -6.51 19.84
N SER A 216 2.50 -7.48 19.44
CA SER A 216 3.35 -8.24 20.37
C SER A 216 4.37 -7.35 21.08
N ALA A 217 5.00 -6.40 20.37
CA ALA A 217 5.89 -5.45 21.02
C ALA A 217 5.14 -4.50 21.95
N ILE A 218 3.99 -3.97 21.54
CA ILE A 218 3.15 -3.11 22.39
C ILE A 218 2.75 -3.84 23.68
N VAL A 219 2.28 -5.08 23.57
CA VAL A 219 1.87 -5.89 24.72
C VAL A 219 3.07 -6.21 25.62
N ALA A 220 4.23 -6.55 25.05
CA ALA A 220 5.44 -6.78 25.84
C ALA A 220 5.88 -5.52 26.61
N ILE A 221 5.82 -4.35 26.00
CA ILE A 221 6.13 -3.05 26.64
C ILE A 221 5.16 -2.77 27.79
N ILE A 222 3.86 -2.96 27.56
CA ILE A 222 2.82 -2.78 28.59
C ILE A 222 3.03 -3.79 29.73
N ALA A 223 3.37 -5.05 29.43
CA ALA A 223 3.64 -6.07 30.43
C ALA A 223 4.84 -5.71 31.30
N ILE A 224 5.93 -5.20 30.70
CA ILE A 224 7.09 -4.67 31.45
C ILE A 224 6.66 -3.53 32.36
N ALA A 225 5.87 -2.57 31.86
CA ALA A 225 5.42 -1.42 32.63
C ALA A 225 4.51 -1.83 33.81
N ILE A 226 3.54 -2.73 33.58
CA ILE A 226 2.66 -3.24 34.64
C ILE A 226 3.43 -4.08 35.65
N GLN A 227 4.35 -4.93 35.21
CA GLN A 227 5.21 -5.70 36.10
C GLN A 227 6.09 -4.79 36.96
N ALA A 228 6.71 -3.76 36.36
CA ALA A 228 7.49 -2.77 37.09
C ALA A 228 6.61 -1.98 38.08
N GLY A 229 5.40 -1.59 37.70
CA GLY A 229 4.44 -0.94 38.59
C GLY A 229 4.01 -1.82 39.77
N LEU A 230 3.71 -3.09 39.52
CA LEU A 230 3.38 -4.05 40.59
C LEU A 230 4.57 -4.29 41.52
N GLY A 231 5.78 -4.46 40.96
CA GLY A 231 7.00 -4.56 41.74
C GLY A 231 7.27 -3.31 42.57
N PHE A 232 6.99 -2.12 42.01
CA PHE A 232 7.17 -0.83 42.67
C PHE A 232 6.25 -0.66 43.88
N ILE A 233 5.01 -1.18 43.82
CA ILE A 233 4.05 -1.12 44.93
C ILE A 233 4.28 -2.28 45.93
N GLY A 234 5.29 -3.14 45.71
CA GLY A 234 5.55 -4.31 46.57
C GLY A 234 4.49 -5.42 46.41
N MET A 235 3.85 -5.48 45.23
CA MET A 235 2.80 -6.46 44.92
C MET A 235 3.34 -7.80 44.41
N LEU A 236 4.61 -7.85 44.00
CA LEU A 236 5.30 -9.06 43.58
C LEU A 236 6.12 -9.67 44.74
N ASP A 237 6.63 -10.87 44.53
CA ASP A 237 7.55 -11.53 45.44
C ASP A 237 8.84 -10.70 45.61
N GLN A 238 9.16 -10.32 46.84
CA GLN A 238 10.33 -9.50 47.16
C GLN A 238 11.65 -10.29 47.16
N SER A 239 11.59 -11.62 47.22
CA SER A 239 12.78 -12.49 47.14
C SER A 239 13.34 -12.62 45.71
N THR A 240 12.58 -12.15 44.71
CA THR A 240 12.99 -12.16 43.31
C THR A 240 13.31 -10.74 42.84
N PRO A 241 14.56 -10.47 42.42
CA PRO A 241 14.93 -9.18 41.84
C PRO A 241 14.06 -8.87 40.63
N ASN A 242 13.49 -7.67 40.59
CA ASN A 242 12.75 -7.16 39.44
C ASN A 242 12.92 -5.64 39.35
N TRP A 243 12.77 -5.07 38.15
CA TRP A 243 13.03 -3.64 37.95
C TRP A 243 12.10 -2.74 38.79
N GLY A 244 10.88 -3.20 39.08
CA GLY A 244 9.92 -2.47 39.91
C GLY A 244 10.37 -2.30 41.36
N SER A 245 10.81 -3.38 42.01
CA SER A 245 11.30 -3.31 43.39
C SER A 245 12.59 -2.50 43.51
N MET A 246 13.48 -2.60 42.50
CA MET A 246 14.67 -1.74 42.42
C MET A 246 14.30 -0.25 42.26
N LEU A 247 13.30 0.06 41.44
CA LEU A 247 12.79 1.44 41.32
C LEU A 247 12.20 1.95 42.62
N ASN A 248 11.45 1.13 43.36
CA ASN A 248 10.88 1.53 44.64
C ASN A 248 11.96 1.86 45.67
N ASP A 249 12.99 1.01 45.75
CA ASP A 249 14.13 1.25 46.63
C ASP A 249 14.82 2.57 46.28
N ALA A 250 15.21 2.73 45.01
CA ALA A 250 15.89 3.93 44.53
C ALA A 250 15.03 5.20 44.70
N PHE A 251 13.72 5.13 44.44
CA PHE A 251 12.81 6.25 44.62
C PHE A 251 12.72 6.69 46.08
N SER A 252 12.63 5.73 47.00
CA SER A 252 12.56 6.02 48.44
C SER A 252 13.85 6.66 48.98
N LYS A 253 14.97 6.49 48.27
CA LYS A 253 16.31 7.02 48.61
C LYS A 253 16.79 8.11 47.65
N MET A 254 15.90 8.68 46.83
CA MET A 254 16.27 9.61 45.75
C MET A 254 17.04 10.85 46.24
N TYR A 255 16.77 11.32 47.47
CA TYR A 255 17.46 12.46 48.06
C TYR A 255 18.88 12.17 48.53
N VAL A 256 19.24 10.89 48.73
CA VAL A 256 20.55 10.47 49.26
C VAL A 256 21.41 9.84 48.17
N ALA A 257 20.82 8.98 47.34
CA ALA A 257 21.53 8.25 46.28
C ALA A 257 20.75 8.33 44.94
N PRO A 258 20.65 9.53 44.32
CA PRO A 258 19.80 9.74 43.13
C PRO A 258 20.20 8.89 41.92
N ILE A 259 21.48 8.52 41.81
CA ILE A 259 21.99 7.72 40.68
C ILE A 259 21.40 6.32 40.63
N GLN A 260 20.91 5.77 41.75
CA GLN A 260 20.34 4.43 41.80
C GLN A 260 19.04 4.31 40.98
N LEU A 261 18.32 5.42 40.81
CA LEU A 261 17.08 5.47 40.03
C LEU A 261 17.35 5.29 38.51
N LEU A 262 18.53 5.70 38.05
CA LEU A 262 18.90 5.70 36.63
C LEU A 262 18.93 4.28 36.05
N TRP A 263 19.51 3.32 36.76
CA TRP A 263 19.79 1.99 36.22
C TRP A 263 18.55 1.16 35.86
N PRO A 264 17.59 0.94 36.78
CA PRO A 264 16.37 0.21 36.43
C PRO A 264 15.48 1.00 35.45
N SER A 265 15.48 2.34 35.52
CA SER A 265 14.76 3.19 34.56
C SER A 265 15.33 3.06 33.14
N ALA A 266 16.65 3.08 33.01
CA ALA A 266 17.33 2.92 31.73
C ALA A 266 17.11 1.52 31.16
N ALA A 267 17.13 0.47 31.98
CA ALA A 267 16.84 -0.89 31.54
C ALA A 267 15.42 -1.02 30.96
N ILE A 268 14.41 -0.46 31.65
CA ILE A 268 13.02 -0.43 31.16
C ILE A 268 12.93 0.36 29.84
N ALA A 269 13.47 1.58 29.81
CA ALA A 269 13.38 2.47 28.65
C ALA A 269 14.09 1.89 27.41
N LEU A 270 15.31 1.39 27.56
CA LEU A 270 16.08 0.77 26.46
C LEU A 270 15.40 -0.49 25.95
N THR A 271 14.83 -1.31 26.83
CA THR A 271 14.07 -2.49 26.42
C THR A 271 12.84 -2.10 25.62
N ALA A 272 12.08 -1.10 26.09
CA ALA A 272 10.87 -0.65 25.41
C ALA A 272 11.15 -0.04 24.04
N VAL A 273 12.16 0.83 23.95
CA VAL A 273 12.62 1.42 22.68
C VAL A 273 13.15 0.33 21.74
N GLY A 274 13.95 -0.60 22.25
CA GLY A 274 14.46 -1.73 21.49
C GLY A 274 13.35 -2.59 20.89
N LEU A 275 12.34 -2.96 21.68
CA LEU A 275 11.18 -3.74 21.21
C LEU A 275 10.36 -3.00 20.15
N ALA A 276 10.08 -1.71 20.35
CA ALA A 276 9.32 -0.90 19.40
C ALA A 276 10.05 -0.76 18.04
N LEU A 277 11.34 -0.41 18.08
CA LEU A 277 12.15 -0.30 16.86
C LEU A 277 12.31 -1.65 16.15
N PHE A 278 12.52 -2.73 16.90
CA PHE A 278 12.64 -4.07 16.35
C PHE A 278 11.36 -4.51 15.64
N ALA A 279 10.19 -4.29 16.25
CA ALA A 279 8.92 -4.70 15.66
C ALA A 279 8.57 -3.90 14.39
N ASN A 280 8.79 -2.58 14.39
CA ASN A 280 8.58 -1.74 13.20
C ASN A 280 9.49 -2.19 12.05
N THR A 281 10.78 -2.40 12.32
CA THR A 281 11.72 -2.82 11.27
C THR A 281 11.46 -4.24 10.76
N LEU A 282 11.04 -5.15 11.65
CA LEU A 282 10.62 -6.50 11.29
C LEU A 282 9.36 -6.47 10.41
N ARG A 283 8.38 -5.64 10.76
CA ARG A 283 7.18 -5.42 9.94
C ARG A 283 7.54 -4.91 8.55
N ASP A 284 8.29 -3.82 8.47
CA ASP A 284 8.64 -3.18 7.19
C ASP A 284 9.34 -4.16 6.26
N GLU A 285 10.26 -4.96 6.77
CA GLU A 285 11.03 -5.90 5.95
C GLU A 285 10.24 -7.17 5.58
N LEU A 286 9.19 -7.50 6.33
CA LEU A 286 8.23 -8.56 5.99
C LEU A 286 7.19 -8.13 4.95
N GLU A 287 6.78 -6.85 4.99
CA GLU A 287 5.89 -6.23 4.00
C GLU A 287 6.63 -5.82 2.72
N ARG A 288 7.98 -5.76 2.76
CA ARG A 288 8.79 -5.45 1.59
C ARG A 288 8.68 -6.54 0.53
N SER A 289 7.87 -6.29 -0.50
CA SER A 289 7.87 -7.05 -1.74
C SER A 289 9.28 -7.13 -2.30
N ALA A 290 9.72 -8.34 -2.64
CA ALA A 290 11.05 -8.53 -3.19
C ALA A 290 11.14 -7.77 -4.51
N LYS A 291 11.97 -6.71 -4.55
CA LYS A 291 12.27 -6.04 -5.81
C LYS A 291 12.84 -7.06 -6.79
N PRO A 292 12.29 -7.19 -8.02
CA PRO A 292 12.89 -8.05 -9.02
C PRO A 292 14.35 -7.62 -9.22
N LYS A 293 15.25 -8.59 -9.13
CA LYS A 293 16.68 -8.34 -9.26
C LYS A 293 16.92 -7.94 -10.72
N LYS A 294 17.34 -6.69 -10.98
CA LYS A 294 17.70 -6.22 -12.33
C LYS A 294 18.57 -7.29 -13.02
N LEU A 295 18.04 -7.89 -14.09
CA LEU A 295 18.76 -8.84 -14.92
C LEU A 295 20.04 -8.17 -15.43
N LYS A 296 21.20 -8.84 -15.27
CA LYS A 296 22.50 -8.35 -15.73
C LYS A 296 23.11 -9.35 -16.73
N GLY A 297 23.75 -8.82 -17.77
CA GLY A 297 24.55 -9.60 -18.71
C GLY A 297 23.74 -10.59 -19.54
N LYS A 298 24.21 -11.85 -19.62
CA LYS A 298 23.69 -12.89 -20.52
C LYS A 298 22.20 -13.22 -20.31
N ALA A 299 21.69 -13.13 -19.07
CA ALA A 299 20.28 -13.42 -18.79
C ALA A 299 19.34 -12.35 -19.37
N LYS A 300 19.74 -11.07 -19.34
CA LYS A 300 19.01 -10.00 -20.03
C LYS A 300 19.03 -10.22 -21.54
N ALA A 301 20.20 -10.54 -22.10
CA ALA A 301 20.33 -10.79 -23.53
C ALA A 301 19.52 -12.01 -24.00
N ALA A 302 19.43 -13.06 -23.20
CA ALA A 302 18.60 -14.23 -23.50
C ALA A 302 17.09 -13.91 -23.43
N ALA A 303 16.66 -13.14 -22.42
CA ALA A 303 15.28 -12.67 -22.32
C ALA A 303 14.92 -11.71 -23.48
N ASP A 304 15.84 -10.81 -23.84
CA ASP A 304 15.67 -9.90 -24.98
C ASP A 304 15.65 -10.66 -26.33
N ALA A 305 16.39 -11.77 -26.46
CA ALA A 305 16.38 -12.62 -27.65
C ALA A 305 15.11 -13.49 -27.76
N ALA A 306 14.40 -13.73 -26.66
CA ALA A 306 13.14 -14.47 -26.62
C ALA A 306 11.90 -13.59 -26.82
N ILE A 307 12.10 -12.29 -27.05
CA ILE A 307 11.03 -11.34 -27.36
C ILE A 307 10.36 -11.74 -28.66
N ASP A 308 9.08 -12.13 -28.58
CA ASP A 308 8.26 -12.34 -29.77
C ASP A 308 7.90 -10.99 -30.39
N THR A 309 8.44 -10.70 -31.58
CA THR A 309 8.02 -9.60 -32.45
C THR A 309 7.25 -10.10 -33.67
N SER A 310 6.97 -11.41 -33.75
CA SER A 310 6.20 -11.99 -34.83
C SER A 310 4.72 -11.84 -34.54
N GLY A 311 4.02 -11.17 -35.43
CA GLY A 311 2.59 -10.93 -35.36
C GLY A 311 2.08 -10.56 -36.73
N ASP A 312 0.86 -10.96 -37.03
CA ASP A 312 0.19 -10.53 -38.25
C ASP A 312 0.06 -9.01 -38.26
N ALA A 313 0.28 -8.39 -39.42
CA ALA A 313 0.07 -6.97 -39.58
C ALA A 313 -1.41 -6.64 -39.32
N PRO A 314 -1.72 -5.52 -38.63
CA PRO A 314 -3.09 -5.12 -38.40
C PRO A 314 -3.80 -4.86 -39.72
N ILE A 315 -5.11 -5.09 -39.75
CA ILE A 315 -5.93 -4.66 -40.88
C ILE A 315 -6.02 -3.12 -40.84
N VAL A 316 -5.59 -2.46 -41.91
CA VAL A 316 -5.57 -0.99 -42.00
C VAL A 316 -6.66 -0.54 -42.96
N HIS A 317 -7.57 0.31 -42.48
CA HIS A 317 -8.56 0.96 -43.33
C HIS A 317 -7.97 2.18 -44.03
N PRO A 318 -8.34 2.44 -45.29
CA PRO A 318 -7.89 3.62 -46.01
C PRO A 318 -8.34 4.90 -45.30
N GLU A 319 -7.47 5.92 -45.31
CA GLU A 319 -7.79 7.23 -44.73
C GLU A 319 -8.86 7.92 -45.59
N THR A 320 -10.01 8.24 -45.00
CA THR A 320 -11.16 8.81 -45.73
C THR A 320 -11.05 10.32 -45.95
N ASP A 321 -10.18 10.99 -45.22
CA ASP A 321 -9.66 12.33 -45.44
C ASP A 321 -8.37 12.40 -44.61
N ALA A 322 -7.22 12.59 -45.24
CA ALA A 322 -5.96 12.67 -44.48
C ALA A 322 -6.01 13.94 -43.63
N LEU A 323 -6.08 13.80 -42.30
CA LEU A 323 -5.76 14.90 -41.41
C LEU A 323 -4.35 15.41 -41.78
N GLU A 324 -4.26 16.59 -42.39
CA GLU A 324 -3.00 17.20 -42.84
C GLU A 324 -2.08 17.57 -41.66
N ALA A 325 -2.58 17.45 -40.42
CA ALA A 325 -1.83 17.75 -39.22
C ALA A 325 -0.63 16.80 -39.04
N PRO A 326 0.53 17.32 -38.55
CA PRO A 326 1.70 16.50 -38.30
C PRO A 326 1.46 15.51 -37.16
N VAL A 327 2.15 14.36 -37.23
CA VAL A 327 2.15 13.35 -36.16
C VAL A 327 2.80 13.94 -34.91
N LEU A 328 2.05 13.95 -33.80
CA LEU A 328 2.53 14.40 -32.50
C LEU A 328 3.15 13.24 -31.71
N LEU A 329 2.51 12.07 -31.73
CA LEU A 329 2.99 10.87 -31.06
C LEU A 329 3.10 9.74 -32.09
N ASP A 330 4.26 9.13 -32.20
CA ASP A 330 4.51 7.94 -33.02
C ASP A 330 5.06 6.82 -32.13
N VAL A 331 4.29 5.74 -32.01
CA VAL A 331 4.67 4.50 -31.33
C VAL A 331 4.92 3.47 -32.42
N SER A 332 6.11 2.87 -32.43
CA SER A 332 6.50 1.92 -33.48
C SER A 332 7.06 0.64 -32.88
N GLY A 333 6.41 -0.50 -33.16
CA GLY A 333 6.86 -1.83 -32.75
C GLY A 333 7.03 -2.00 -31.24
N LEU A 334 6.22 -1.30 -30.44
CA LEU A 334 6.32 -1.27 -28.99
C LEU A 334 6.12 -2.66 -28.39
N VAL A 335 7.10 -3.11 -27.62
CA VAL A 335 6.99 -4.30 -26.77
C VAL A 335 7.18 -3.91 -25.32
N VAL A 336 6.23 -4.29 -24.48
CA VAL A 336 6.30 -4.09 -23.03
C VAL A 336 6.27 -5.45 -22.35
N GLY A 337 7.20 -5.65 -21.43
CA GLY A 337 7.29 -6.88 -20.65
C GLY A 337 7.66 -6.63 -19.20
N TYR A 338 7.36 -7.62 -18.37
CA TYR A 338 7.63 -7.63 -16.94
C TYR A 338 8.69 -8.67 -16.61
N ASP A 339 9.77 -8.23 -15.97
CA ASP A 339 10.86 -9.10 -15.54
C ASP A 339 10.38 -9.99 -14.39
N GLN A 340 10.48 -11.30 -14.54
CA GLN A 340 10.07 -12.28 -13.54
C GLN A 340 11.25 -12.72 -12.64
N PRO A 341 10.98 -13.23 -11.42
CA PRO A 341 12.03 -13.70 -10.51
C PRO A 341 12.89 -14.85 -11.05
N ASP A 342 12.33 -15.66 -11.95
CA ASP A 342 13.03 -16.74 -12.66
C ASP A 342 13.92 -16.26 -13.82
N GLY A 343 13.90 -14.95 -14.10
CA GLY A 343 14.65 -14.31 -15.16
C GLY A 343 13.97 -14.34 -16.53
N SER A 344 12.75 -14.88 -16.64
CA SER A 344 11.93 -14.77 -17.84
C SER A 344 11.30 -13.37 -17.96
N LEU A 345 10.82 -13.04 -19.16
CA LEU A 345 10.07 -11.82 -19.43
C LEU A 345 8.64 -12.21 -19.80
N THR A 346 7.66 -11.76 -19.02
CA THR A 346 6.25 -11.89 -19.42
C THR A 346 5.87 -10.69 -20.28
N GLN A 347 5.69 -10.92 -21.57
CA GLN A 347 5.24 -9.88 -22.50
C GLN A 347 3.74 -9.59 -22.32
N VAL A 348 3.39 -8.32 -22.31
CA VAL A 348 2.01 -7.83 -22.18
C VAL A 348 1.58 -7.02 -23.40
N VAL A 349 2.54 -6.33 -24.04
CA VAL A 349 2.35 -5.60 -25.30
C VAL A 349 3.33 -6.17 -26.31
N ASN A 350 2.86 -6.48 -27.52
CA ASN A 350 3.55 -7.31 -28.52
C ASN A 350 3.59 -6.57 -29.88
N GLY A 351 4.55 -5.67 -30.06
CA GLY A 351 4.80 -5.02 -31.35
C GLY A 351 3.75 -3.99 -31.77
N VAL A 352 3.20 -3.25 -30.80
CA VAL A 352 2.15 -2.25 -31.05
C VAL A 352 2.70 -1.04 -31.80
N SER A 353 2.01 -0.62 -32.86
CA SER A 353 2.30 0.60 -33.60
C SER A 353 1.05 1.47 -33.74
N LEU A 354 1.12 2.72 -33.29
CA LEU A 354 0.04 3.71 -33.41
C LEU A 354 0.62 5.11 -33.56
N ALA A 355 -0.11 5.99 -34.25
CA ALA A 355 0.27 7.38 -34.43
C ALA A 355 -0.92 8.29 -34.09
N VAL A 356 -0.67 9.37 -33.36
CA VAL A 356 -1.67 10.39 -33.00
C VAL A 356 -1.18 11.73 -33.52
N ARG A 357 -2.01 12.43 -34.31
CA ARG A 357 -1.69 13.75 -34.88
C ARG A 357 -2.07 14.89 -33.93
N LYS A 358 -1.52 16.08 -34.17
CA LYS A 358 -1.89 17.29 -33.42
C LYS A 358 -3.39 17.58 -33.60
N GLY A 359 -4.08 17.82 -32.49
CA GLY A 359 -5.53 18.07 -32.48
C GLY A 359 -6.39 16.88 -32.87
N GLU A 360 -5.84 15.66 -32.97
CA GLU A 360 -6.62 14.46 -33.26
C GLU A 360 -7.14 13.82 -31.96
N VAL A 361 -8.34 13.24 -32.00
CA VAL A 361 -8.79 12.28 -30.99
C VAL A 361 -8.61 10.85 -31.52
N HIS A 362 -7.66 10.12 -30.93
CA HIS A 362 -7.37 8.73 -31.28
C HIS A 362 -7.87 7.78 -30.18
N GLY A 363 -8.72 6.83 -30.54
CA GLY A 363 -9.21 5.79 -29.65
C GLY A 363 -8.32 4.54 -29.66
N LEU A 364 -7.89 4.07 -28.49
CA LEU A 364 -7.29 2.76 -28.28
C LEU A 364 -8.32 1.87 -27.56
N ILE A 365 -8.92 0.92 -28.30
CA ILE A 365 -10.03 0.10 -27.81
C ILE A 365 -9.68 -1.37 -27.69
N GLY A 366 -10.31 -2.09 -26.76
CA GLY A 366 -10.17 -3.54 -26.60
C GLY A 366 -10.65 -4.01 -25.23
N GLU A 367 -10.70 -5.32 -25.01
CA GLU A 367 -11.11 -5.92 -23.74
C GLU A 367 -10.17 -5.56 -22.56
N SER A 368 -10.67 -5.77 -21.33
CA SER A 368 -9.82 -5.68 -20.14
C SER A 368 -8.64 -6.65 -20.26
N GLY A 369 -7.44 -6.19 -19.87
CA GLY A 369 -6.21 -6.99 -19.99
C GLY A 369 -5.62 -7.08 -21.40
N SER A 370 -6.17 -6.40 -22.41
CA SER A 370 -5.62 -6.43 -23.77
C SER A 370 -4.29 -5.67 -23.93
N GLY A 371 -3.85 -4.91 -22.92
CA GLY A 371 -2.56 -4.19 -22.90
C GLY A 371 -2.65 -2.67 -23.08
N LYS A 372 -3.85 -2.09 -23.19
CA LYS A 372 -4.06 -0.65 -23.45
C LYS A 372 -3.41 0.28 -22.43
N THR A 373 -3.68 0.08 -21.14
CA THR A 373 -3.08 0.85 -20.05
C THR A 373 -1.55 0.71 -20.02
N GLN A 374 -1.02 -0.45 -20.41
CA GLN A 374 0.43 -0.67 -20.49
C GLN A 374 1.05 0.12 -21.64
N THR A 375 0.36 0.21 -22.79
CA THR A 375 0.73 1.10 -23.89
C THR A 375 0.73 2.56 -23.42
N ALA A 376 -0.35 3.03 -22.76
CA ALA A 376 -0.43 4.38 -22.20
C ALA A 376 0.70 4.70 -21.21
N PHE A 377 0.95 3.80 -20.25
CA PHE A 377 2.00 3.99 -19.25
C PHE A 377 3.41 3.91 -19.83
N SER A 378 3.61 3.17 -20.92
CA SER A 378 4.89 3.18 -21.63
C SER A 378 5.19 4.55 -22.25
N ILE A 379 4.17 5.22 -22.81
CA ILE A 379 4.30 6.58 -23.36
C ILE A 379 4.63 7.59 -22.26
N LEU A 380 3.96 7.46 -21.10
CA LEU A 380 4.20 8.34 -19.95
C LEU A 380 5.51 8.02 -19.21
N GLY A 381 6.13 6.87 -19.45
CA GLY A 381 7.26 6.39 -18.63
C GLY A 381 6.85 6.05 -17.18
N LEU A 382 5.61 5.60 -16.99
CA LEU A 382 5.00 5.27 -15.69
C LEU A 382 4.70 3.77 -15.55
N LEU A 383 5.43 2.91 -16.28
CA LEU A 383 5.28 1.47 -16.13
C LEU A 383 5.51 1.03 -14.66
N PRO A 384 4.65 0.15 -14.11
CA PRO A 384 4.81 -0.39 -12.77
C PRO A 384 6.17 -1.06 -12.52
N GLU A 385 6.55 -1.23 -11.25
CA GLU A 385 7.84 -1.82 -10.89
C GLU A 385 8.01 -3.22 -11.52
N GLY A 386 9.15 -3.44 -12.19
CA GLY A 386 9.43 -4.66 -12.95
C GLY A 386 9.02 -4.60 -14.43
N GLY A 387 8.18 -3.64 -14.82
CA GLY A 387 7.82 -3.39 -16.21
C GLY A 387 8.91 -2.58 -16.95
N ARG A 388 9.15 -2.92 -18.21
CA ARG A 388 10.02 -2.15 -19.11
C ARG A 388 9.55 -2.19 -20.55
N VAL A 389 9.91 -1.16 -21.30
CA VAL A 389 9.93 -1.23 -22.77
C VAL A 389 11.07 -2.16 -23.17
N ALA A 390 10.72 -3.28 -23.76
CA ALA A 390 11.67 -4.33 -24.13
C ALA A 390 12.17 -4.16 -25.57
N ALA A 391 11.33 -3.63 -26.46
CA ALA A 391 11.67 -3.26 -27.83
C ALA A 391 10.72 -2.16 -28.35
N GLY A 392 11.05 -1.58 -29.51
CA GLY A 392 10.26 -0.53 -30.16
C GLY A 392 10.72 0.90 -29.83
N SER A 393 10.02 1.87 -30.40
CA SER A 393 10.27 3.31 -30.23
C SER A 393 8.99 4.06 -29.88
N ILE A 394 9.15 5.15 -29.13
CA ILE A 394 8.07 6.09 -28.79
C ILE A 394 8.64 7.48 -29.03
N VAL A 395 8.19 8.14 -30.08
CA VAL A 395 8.63 9.49 -30.48
C VAL A 395 7.49 10.47 -30.22
N PHE A 396 7.78 11.55 -29.52
CA PHE A 396 6.82 12.61 -29.22
C PHE A 396 7.34 13.96 -29.72
N ASP A 397 6.65 14.57 -30.67
CA ASP A 397 7.02 15.84 -31.33
C ASP A 397 8.47 15.82 -31.86
N GLY A 398 8.86 14.69 -32.48
CA GLY A 398 10.20 14.43 -32.98
C GLY A 398 11.23 14.00 -31.93
N ASP A 399 10.86 13.94 -30.65
CA ASP A 399 11.76 13.60 -29.55
C ASP A 399 11.56 12.15 -29.06
N GLN A 400 12.61 11.32 -29.10
CA GLN A 400 12.56 9.92 -28.66
C GLN A 400 12.43 9.81 -27.14
N LEU A 401 11.39 9.12 -26.66
CA LEU A 401 11.05 8.97 -25.24
C LEU A 401 11.66 7.74 -24.57
N THR A 402 11.81 6.61 -25.29
CA THR A 402 12.17 5.29 -24.71
C THR A 402 13.48 5.29 -23.91
N ASP A 403 14.47 6.07 -24.34
CA ASP A 403 15.79 6.12 -23.73
C ASP A 403 16.00 7.36 -22.83
N LYS A 404 14.94 8.13 -22.57
CA LYS A 404 15.05 9.33 -21.73
C LYS A 404 15.32 8.98 -20.27
N SER A 405 16.22 9.76 -19.66
CA SER A 405 16.37 9.74 -18.21
C SER A 405 15.08 10.17 -17.51
N ALA A 406 14.84 9.68 -16.29
CA ALA A 406 13.68 10.07 -15.48
C ALA A 406 13.58 11.60 -15.29
N LYS A 407 14.72 12.31 -15.21
CA LYS A 407 14.75 13.77 -15.12
C LYS A 407 14.27 14.45 -16.41
N ALA A 408 14.57 13.87 -17.56
CA ALA A 408 14.09 14.38 -18.85
C ALA A 408 12.59 14.10 -19.04
N MET A 409 12.13 12.89 -18.67
CA MET A 409 10.71 12.53 -18.71
C MET A 409 9.85 13.45 -17.85
N ARG A 410 10.32 13.81 -16.63
CA ARG A 410 9.62 14.75 -15.75
C ARG A 410 9.40 16.14 -16.34
N LYS A 411 10.16 16.55 -17.35
CA LYS A 411 9.92 17.83 -18.04
C LYS A 411 8.76 17.77 -19.03
N LEU A 412 8.38 16.55 -19.45
CA LEU A 412 7.27 16.28 -20.37
C LEU A 412 6.00 15.94 -19.59
N GLN A 413 6.13 15.10 -18.56
CA GLN A 413 5.04 14.67 -17.69
C GLN A 413 4.37 15.86 -16.99
N GLY A 414 3.05 15.95 -17.11
CA GLY A 414 2.24 17.01 -16.51
C GLY A 414 2.42 18.38 -17.15
N ARG A 415 3.34 18.55 -18.13
CA ARG A 415 3.52 19.81 -18.87
C ARG A 415 3.10 19.69 -20.32
N ARG A 416 3.69 18.74 -21.06
CA ARG A 416 3.42 18.49 -22.48
C ARG A 416 2.54 17.27 -22.70
N ILE A 417 2.65 16.27 -21.81
CA ILE A 417 1.81 15.07 -21.81
C ILE A 417 1.13 14.97 -20.45
N SER A 418 -0.20 14.98 -20.44
CA SER A 418 -0.98 14.81 -19.22
C SER A 418 -1.79 13.51 -19.24
N TYR A 419 -2.30 13.13 -18.07
CA TYR A 419 -2.97 11.87 -17.85
C TYR A 419 -4.26 12.11 -17.06
N VAL A 420 -5.36 11.56 -17.56
CA VAL A 420 -6.66 11.49 -16.87
C VAL A 420 -6.88 10.02 -16.48
N PRO A 421 -6.88 9.68 -15.19
CA PRO A 421 -7.00 8.30 -14.72
C PRO A 421 -8.44 7.78 -14.78
N GLN A 422 -8.56 6.45 -14.72
CA GLN A 422 -9.82 5.68 -14.77
C GLN A 422 -10.75 5.94 -13.59
N GLU A 423 -10.23 6.04 -12.37
CA GLU A 423 -11.05 6.14 -11.15
C GLU A 423 -10.85 7.50 -10.47
N PRO A 424 -11.86 8.38 -10.43
CA PRO A 424 -11.66 9.74 -9.97
C PRO A 424 -11.30 9.85 -8.48
N MET A 425 -12.03 9.12 -7.65
CA MET A 425 -11.95 9.26 -6.20
C MET A 425 -10.67 8.68 -5.60
N SER A 426 -10.14 7.59 -6.19
CA SER A 426 -8.92 6.92 -5.71
C SER A 426 -7.64 7.63 -6.17
N ASN A 427 -7.73 8.53 -7.15
CA ASN A 427 -6.59 9.29 -7.68
C ASN A 427 -6.43 10.70 -7.06
N LEU A 428 -7.38 11.13 -6.22
CA LEU A 428 -7.26 12.35 -5.41
C LEU A 428 -6.82 11.98 -4.00
N ASP A 429 -5.84 12.69 -3.44
CA ASP A 429 -5.39 12.45 -2.06
C ASP A 429 -6.46 12.93 -1.06
N PRO A 430 -7.07 12.04 -0.25
CA PRO A 430 -8.15 12.41 0.66
C PRO A 430 -7.68 13.30 1.82
N SER A 431 -6.37 13.42 2.04
CA SER A 431 -5.77 14.22 3.10
C SER A 431 -5.68 15.70 2.75
N PHE A 432 -5.90 16.06 1.49
CA PHE A 432 -5.67 17.40 0.97
C PHE A 432 -6.90 17.98 0.25
N PRO A 433 -7.21 19.28 0.43
CA PRO A 433 -8.24 19.94 -0.36
C PRO A 433 -7.93 19.93 -1.86
N ILE A 434 -8.97 19.89 -2.69
CA ILE A 434 -8.88 19.88 -4.17
C ILE A 434 -7.99 21.00 -4.69
N GLY A 435 -8.17 22.22 -4.16
CA GLY A 435 -7.41 23.39 -4.60
C GLY A 435 -5.90 23.24 -4.39
N SER A 436 -5.47 22.57 -3.32
CA SER A 436 -4.03 22.33 -3.08
C SER A 436 -3.43 21.36 -4.09
N GLN A 437 -4.21 20.36 -4.51
CA GLN A 437 -3.82 19.35 -5.49
C GLN A 437 -3.75 19.93 -6.91
N LEU A 438 -4.49 21.00 -7.22
CA LEU A 438 -4.38 21.74 -8.49
C LEU A 438 -3.26 22.79 -8.48
N VAL A 439 -3.08 23.50 -7.36
CA VAL A 439 -2.10 24.59 -7.23
C VAL A 439 -0.67 24.06 -7.24
N GLU A 440 -0.37 22.99 -6.51
CA GLU A 440 1.02 22.53 -6.36
C GLU A 440 1.67 22.08 -7.69
N PRO A 441 1.00 21.26 -8.53
CA PRO A 441 1.56 20.88 -9.84
C PRO A 441 1.87 22.09 -10.73
N MET A 442 0.97 23.09 -10.78
CA MET A 442 1.19 24.30 -11.57
C MET A 442 2.39 25.11 -11.05
N ARG A 443 2.53 25.26 -9.74
CA ARG A 443 3.68 25.97 -9.14
C ARG A 443 5.00 25.27 -9.47
N VAL A 444 5.04 23.95 -9.36
CA VAL A 444 6.25 23.16 -9.60
C VAL A 444 6.61 23.13 -11.09
N THR A 445 5.61 23.02 -11.97
CA THR A 445 5.81 22.76 -13.40
C THR A 445 5.92 24.04 -14.24
N LEU A 446 5.18 25.08 -13.87
CA LEU A 446 5.17 26.37 -14.57
C LEU A 446 6.04 27.42 -13.86
N GLY A 447 6.39 27.21 -12.59
CA GLY A 447 7.19 28.17 -11.81
C GLY A 447 6.40 29.41 -11.37
N ILE A 448 5.07 29.36 -11.42
CA ILE A 448 4.19 30.48 -11.10
C ILE A 448 3.95 30.64 -9.60
N SER A 449 3.50 31.83 -9.20
CA SER A 449 3.21 32.11 -7.79
C SER A 449 1.99 31.33 -7.28
N ALA A 450 1.87 31.13 -5.96
CA ALA A 450 0.70 30.46 -5.38
C ALA A 450 -0.61 31.23 -5.63
N LYS A 451 -0.54 32.56 -5.71
CA LYS A 451 -1.70 33.42 -6.00
C LYS A 451 -2.18 33.21 -7.45
N GLU A 452 -1.25 33.30 -8.39
CA GLU A 452 -1.51 33.10 -9.81
C GLU A 452 -2.01 31.67 -10.10
N ALA A 453 -1.40 30.66 -9.49
CA ALA A 453 -1.86 29.27 -9.60
C ALA A 453 -3.27 29.08 -9.05
N LYS A 454 -3.64 29.78 -7.96
CA LYS A 454 -4.99 29.73 -7.41
C LYS A 454 -6.01 30.37 -8.35
N GLU A 455 -5.72 31.53 -8.92
CA GLU A 455 -6.59 32.21 -9.89
C GLU A 455 -6.83 31.30 -11.10
N ARG A 456 -5.75 30.76 -11.68
CA ARG A 456 -5.82 29.80 -12.79
C ARG A 456 -6.59 28.52 -12.43
N ALA A 457 -6.41 27.99 -11.22
CA ALA A 457 -7.18 26.82 -10.77
C ALA A 457 -8.68 27.09 -10.71
N LEU A 458 -9.09 28.26 -10.20
CA LEU A 458 -10.50 28.64 -10.12
C LEU A 458 -11.11 28.83 -11.51
N ASP A 459 -10.38 29.46 -12.43
CA ASP A 459 -10.81 29.62 -13.82
C ASP A 459 -10.97 28.25 -14.51
N LEU A 460 -10.04 27.32 -14.28
CA LEU A 460 -10.13 25.96 -14.81
C LEU A 460 -11.31 25.19 -14.23
N LEU A 461 -11.56 25.30 -12.93
CA LEU A 461 -12.72 24.67 -12.27
C LEU A 461 -14.03 25.23 -12.85
N ALA A 462 -14.10 26.54 -13.12
CA ALA A 462 -15.23 27.14 -13.81
C ALA A 462 -15.36 26.62 -15.25
N LYS A 463 -14.25 26.53 -15.98
CA LYS A 463 -14.19 26.07 -17.37
C LYS A 463 -14.68 24.62 -17.54
N VAL A 464 -14.37 23.74 -16.59
CA VAL A 464 -14.88 22.37 -16.59
C VAL A 464 -16.33 22.25 -16.10
N GLY A 465 -17.03 23.37 -15.90
CA GLY A 465 -18.46 23.41 -15.59
C GLY A 465 -18.80 23.09 -14.14
N LEU A 466 -17.90 23.34 -13.18
CA LEU A 466 -18.24 23.22 -11.77
C LEU A 466 -19.05 24.45 -11.32
N PRO A 467 -20.24 24.26 -10.71
CA PRO A 467 -21.17 25.35 -10.43
C PRO A 467 -20.66 26.31 -9.35
N ASP A 468 -19.84 25.82 -8.43
CA ASP A 468 -19.21 26.62 -7.38
C ASP A 468 -17.71 26.26 -7.30
N PRO A 469 -16.88 26.91 -8.14
CA PRO A 469 -15.43 26.69 -8.17
C PRO A 469 -14.76 26.99 -6.83
N GLU A 470 -15.18 28.04 -6.12
CA GLU A 470 -14.57 28.43 -4.85
C GLU A 470 -14.85 27.43 -3.72
N LYS A 471 -16.07 26.89 -3.68
CA LYS A 471 -16.41 25.81 -2.75
C LYS A 471 -15.64 24.55 -3.10
N THR A 472 -15.67 24.14 -4.37
CA THR A 472 -14.97 22.93 -4.83
C THR A 472 -13.47 23.01 -4.55
N PHE A 473 -12.85 24.17 -4.76
CA PHE A 473 -11.44 24.42 -4.45
C PHE A 473 -11.12 24.16 -2.96
N ARG A 474 -12.06 24.45 -2.05
CA ARG A 474 -11.91 24.26 -0.60
C ARG A 474 -12.31 22.87 -0.12
N SER A 475 -13.09 22.14 -0.92
CA SER A 475 -13.58 20.81 -0.58
C SER A 475 -12.47 19.76 -0.58
N TYR A 476 -12.68 18.70 0.18
CA TYR A 476 -11.93 17.46 0.12
C TYR A 476 -12.56 16.49 -0.89
N PRO A 477 -11.82 15.47 -1.37
CA PRO A 477 -12.34 14.52 -2.36
C PRO A 477 -13.64 13.83 -1.94
N HIS A 478 -13.79 13.49 -0.66
CA HIS A 478 -15.01 12.84 -0.14
C HIS A 478 -16.23 13.78 -0.04
N GLU A 479 -16.07 15.07 -0.30
CA GLU A 479 -17.14 16.08 -0.26
C GLU A 479 -17.68 16.44 -1.65
N VAL A 480 -17.13 15.85 -2.72
CA VAL A 480 -17.56 16.07 -4.11
C VAL A 480 -18.12 14.79 -4.72
N SER A 481 -19.02 14.92 -5.71
CA SER A 481 -19.54 13.75 -6.43
C SER A 481 -18.48 13.15 -7.37
N GLY A 482 -18.67 11.90 -7.81
CA GLY A 482 -17.76 11.26 -8.77
C GLY A 482 -17.60 12.05 -10.07
N GLY A 483 -18.69 12.62 -10.61
CA GLY A 483 -18.63 13.48 -11.79
C GLY A 483 -17.91 14.80 -11.54
N GLN A 484 -18.05 15.40 -10.36
CA GLN A 484 -17.28 16.59 -9.98
C GLN A 484 -15.79 16.27 -9.84
N ALA A 485 -15.45 15.14 -9.20
CA ALA A 485 -14.09 14.66 -9.08
C ALA A 485 -13.45 14.39 -10.45
N GLN A 486 -14.20 13.83 -11.41
CA GLN A 486 -13.70 13.63 -12.78
C GLN A 486 -13.43 14.96 -13.49
N ARG A 487 -14.32 15.95 -13.37
CA ARG A 487 -14.11 17.31 -13.89
C ARG A 487 -12.87 17.97 -13.27
N VAL A 488 -12.65 17.78 -11.97
CA VAL A 488 -11.43 18.24 -11.27
C VAL A 488 -10.18 17.59 -11.86
N LEU A 489 -10.18 16.29 -12.11
CA LEU A 489 -9.04 15.60 -12.71
C LEU A 489 -8.77 16.07 -14.14
N ILE A 490 -9.80 16.31 -14.94
CA ILE A 490 -9.67 16.91 -16.26
C ILE A 490 -9.08 18.32 -16.16
N ALA A 491 -9.57 19.15 -15.23
CA ALA A 491 -9.01 20.48 -14.96
C ALA A 491 -7.52 20.40 -14.58
N GLY A 492 -7.15 19.44 -13.74
CA GLY A 492 -5.76 19.17 -13.38
C GLY A 492 -4.91 18.75 -14.58
N ALA A 493 -5.43 17.86 -15.44
CA ALA A 493 -4.72 17.38 -16.62
C ALA A 493 -4.47 18.49 -17.65
N ILE A 494 -5.38 19.45 -17.82
CA ILE A 494 -5.20 20.59 -18.74
C ILE A 494 -4.50 21.79 -18.09
N SER A 495 -4.27 21.76 -16.77
CA SER A 495 -3.84 22.93 -15.99
C SER A 495 -2.52 23.55 -16.45
N CYS A 496 -1.65 22.75 -17.06
CA CYS A 496 -0.33 23.16 -17.55
C CYS A 496 -0.26 23.24 -19.08
N GLU A 497 -1.40 23.32 -19.79
CA GLU A 497 -1.49 23.44 -21.25
C GLU A 497 -0.73 22.32 -22.00
N PRO A 498 -1.13 21.05 -21.84
CA PRO A 498 -0.49 19.92 -22.51
C PRO A 498 -0.75 19.92 -24.02
N ASP A 499 0.19 19.35 -24.79
CA ASP A 499 0.01 19.07 -26.21
C ASP A 499 -0.74 17.75 -26.45
N LEU A 500 -0.63 16.80 -25.51
CA LEU A 500 -1.28 15.48 -25.53
C LEU A 500 -1.93 15.16 -24.18
N ILE A 501 -3.19 14.75 -24.21
CA ILE A 501 -3.92 14.18 -23.07
C ILE A 501 -4.09 12.68 -23.32
N ILE A 502 -3.66 11.86 -22.36
CA ILE A 502 -3.98 10.43 -22.35
C ILE A 502 -5.11 10.24 -21.34
N ALA A 503 -6.28 9.83 -21.80
CA ALA A 503 -7.45 9.60 -20.97
C ALA A 503 -7.72 8.10 -20.89
N ASP A 504 -7.45 7.48 -19.73
CA ASP A 504 -7.70 6.06 -19.51
C ASP A 504 -9.05 5.86 -18.86
N GLU A 505 -10.00 5.34 -19.63
CA GLU A 505 -11.37 5.06 -19.22
C GLU A 505 -12.05 6.25 -18.50
N PRO A 506 -12.08 7.45 -19.11
CA PRO A 506 -12.46 8.69 -18.44
C PRO A 506 -13.94 8.78 -18.02
N THR A 507 -14.76 7.81 -18.42
CA THR A 507 -16.20 7.73 -18.13
C THR A 507 -16.56 6.52 -17.28
N THR A 508 -15.59 5.69 -16.89
CA THR A 508 -15.84 4.51 -16.06
C THR A 508 -16.31 4.94 -14.66
N ALA A 509 -17.22 4.16 -14.07
CA ALA A 509 -17.83 4.40 -12.76
C ALA A 509 -18.70 5.68 -12.63
N LEU A 510 -19.10 6.29 -13.75
CA LEU A 510 -20.06 7.41 -13.80
C LEU A 510 -21.41 6.96 -14.36
N ASP A 511 -22.50 7.64 -13.97
CA ASP A 511 -23.82 7.41 -14.56
C ASP A 511 -23.88 7.91 -16.01
N VAL A 512 -24.78 7.32 -16.82
CA VAL A 512 -24.85 7.56 -18.28
C VAL A 512 -25.02 9.03 -18.65
N THR A 513 -25.74 9.81 -17.85
CA THR A 513 -25.94 11.24 -18.09
C THR A 513 -24.63 12.00 -17.85
N VAL A 514 -23.97 11.76 -16.72
CA VAL A 514 -22.67 12.38 -16.42
C VAL A 514 -21.60 11.95 -17.42
N GLN A 515 -21.60 10.69 -17.89
CA GLN A 515 -20.66 10.24 -18.93
C GLN A 515 -20.76 11.11 -20.19
N ALA A 516 -21.97 11.38 -20.68
CA ALA A 516 -22.18 12.24 -21.85
C ALA A 516 -21.62 13.65 -21.61
N ASP A 517 -21.91 14.25 -20.44
CA ASP A 517 -21.38 15.57 -20.12
C ASP A 517 -19.84 15.61 -20.06
N ILE A 518 -19.20 14.54 -19.59
CA ILE A 518 -17.73 14.43 -19.55
C ILE A 518 -17.14 14.31 -20.96
N LEU A 519 -17.78 13.55 -21.85
CA LEU A 519 -17.34 13.42 -23.25
C LEU A 519 -17.49 14.74 -24.01
N ASP A 520 -18.61 15.45 -23.82
CA ASP A 520 -18.83 16.78 -24.40
C ASP A 520 -17.81 17.79 -23.87
N LEU A 521 -17.47 17.73 -22.58
CA LEU A 521 -16.39 18.53 -22.00
C LEU A 521 -15.04 18.25 -22.67
N LEU A 522 -14.66 16.97 -22.82
CA LEU A 522 -13.39 16.61 -23.48
C LEU A 522 -13.37 17.06 -24.94
N ARG A 523 -14.48 16.91 -25.66
CA ARG A 523 -14.62 17.41 -27.04
C ARG A 523 -14.46 18.93 -27.11
N GLY A 524 -15.15 19.67 -26.25
CA GLY A 524 -15.07 21.13 -26.19
C GLY A 524 -13.67 21.62 -25.88
N LEU A 525 -13.00 20.99 -24.90
CA LEU A 525 -11.62 21.30 -24.54
C LEU A 525 -10.63 20.99 -25.67
N GLN A 526 -10.81 19.87 -26.37
CA GLN A 526 -9.99 19.51 -27.52
C GLN A 526 -10.14 20.53 -28.66
N GLN A 527 -11.37 20.94 -28.98
CA GLN A 527 -11.64 21.92 -30.04
C GLN A 527 -11.10 23.31 -29.70
N GLU A 528 -11.23 23.73 -28.44
CA GLU A 528 -10.80 25.05 -28.00
C GLU A 528 -9.27 25.15 -27.87
N LEU A 529 -8.62 24.11 -27.35
CA LEU A 529 -7.18 24.13 -27.04
C LEU A 529 -6.31 23.52 -28.16
N GLY A 530 -6.89 22.81 -29.13
CA GLY A 530 -6.16 22.12 -30.20
C GLY A 530 -5.28 20.97 -29.70
N VAL A 531 -5.57 20.45 -28.51
CA VAL A 531 -4.82 19.38 -27.84
C VAL A 531 -5.11 18.02 -28.48
N ALA A 532 -4.09 17.18 -28.69
CA ALA A 532 -4.32 15.81 -29.11
C ALA A 532 -4.83 14.96 -27.93
N VAL A 533 -5.73 14.01 -28.19
CA VAL A 533 -6.28 13.15 -27.14
C VAL A 533 -6.14 11.69 -27.53
N LEU A 534 -5.43 10.92 -26.71
CA LEU A 534 -5.42 9.45 -26.78
C LEU A 534 -6.42 8.92 -25.75
N ILE A 535 -7.57 8.42 -26.22
CA ILE A 535 -8.60 7.85 -25.36
C ILE A 535 -8.41 6.34 -25.30
N VAL A 536 -8.12 5.82 -24.12
CA VAL A 536 -8.14 4.39 -23.85
C VAL A 536 -9.51 4.02 -23.31
N THR A 537 -10.20 3.09 -23.95
CA THR A 537 -11.54 2.68 -23.54
C THR A 537 -11.84 1.25 -23.95
N HIS A 538 -12.89 0.67 -23.39
CA HIS A 538 -13.49 -0.57 -23.88
C HIS A 538 -14.87 -0.35 -24.52
N ASN A 539 -15.39 0.89 -24.50
CA ASN A 539 -16.73 1.22 -24.97
C ASN A 539 -16.70 1.84 -26.37
N PHE A 540 -17.27 1.15 -27.36
CA PHE A 540 -17.37 1.64 -28.74
C PHE A 540 -18.30 2.84 -28.87
N GLY A 541 -19.32 3.01 -28.03
CA GLY A 541 -20.17 4.21 -28.05
C GLY A 541 -19.36 5.49 -27.81
N VAL A 542 -18.36 5.43 -26.92
CA VAL A 542 -17.41 6.55 -26.68
C VAL A 542 -16.56 6.82 -27.92
N VAL A 543 -16.10 5.76 -28.59
CA VAL A 543 -15.27 5.90 -29.81
C VAL A 543 -16.09 6.48 -30.96
N ALA A 544 -17.32 6.00 -31.16
CA ALA A 544 -18.22 6.47 -32.20
C ALA A 544 -18.56 7.96 -32.05
N ASP A 545 -18.70 8.40 -30.80
CA ASP A 545 -19.05 9.77 -30.47
C ASP A 545 -17.83 10.71 -30.61
N LEU A 546 -16.67 10.33 -30.07
CA LEU A 546 -15.57 11.28 -29.84
C LEU A 546 -14.33 11.11 -30.73
N CYS A 547 -14.05 9.91 -31.26
CA CYS A 547 -12.77 9.63 -31.91
C CYS A 547 -12.79 9.86 -33.42
N ASP A 548 -11.71 10.46 -33.95
CA ASP A 548 -11.47 10.59 -35.38
C ASP A 548 -10.92 9.26 -35.95
N ARG A 549 -10.01 8.63 -35.20
CA ARG A 549 -9.36 7.36 -35.56
C ARG A 549 -9.41 6.38 -34.40
N VAL A 550 -9.30 5.10 -34.72
CA VAL A 550 -9.31 4.03 -33.73
C VAL A 550 -8.27 2.96 -34.05
N SER A 551 -7.68 2.40 -33.01
CA SER A 551 -6.88 1.18 -33.04
C SER A 551 -7.50 0.15 -32.08
N VAL A 552 -7.89 -1.00 -32.61
CA VAL A 552 -8.47 -2.12 -31.87
C VAL A 552 -7.35 -3.06 -31.42
N MET A 553 -7.29 -3.33 -30.11
CA MET A 553 -6.23 -4.08 -29.45
C MET A 553 -6.75 -5.38 -28.84
N LYS A 554 -6.11 -6.51 -29.16
CA LYS A 554 -6.39 -7.84 -28.60
C LYS A 554 -5.08 -8.50 -28.16
N GLY A 555 -5.04 -9.02 -26.93
CA GLY A 555 -3.92 -9.85 -26.46
C GLY A 555 -2.54 -9.21 -26.66
N GLY A 556 -2.42 -7.91 -26.39
CA GLY A 556 -1.16 -7.18 -26.53
C GLY A 556 -0.87 -6.66 -27.94
N ARG A 557 -1.72 -6.89 -28.94
CA ARG A 557 -1.49 -6.52 -30.35
C ARG A 557 -2.59 -5.61 -30.88
N ILE A 558 -2.25 -4.67 -31.77
CA ILE A 558 -3.27 -3.99 -32.59
C ILE A 558 -3.66 -4.95 -33.72
N VAL A 559 -4.96 -5.20 -33.86
CA VAL A 559 -5.50 -6.13 -34.86
C VAL A 559 -6.18 -5.41 -36.03
N GLU A 560 -6.67 -4.19 -35.79
CA GLU A 560 -7.37 -3.39 -36.80
C GLU A 560 -7.24 -1.90 -36.47
N THR A 561 -7.05 -1.05 -37.47
CA THR A 561 -6.92 0.40 -37.26
C THR A 561 -7.33 1.22 -38.48
N GLY A 562 -7.78 2.45 -38.24
CA GLY A 562 -8.17 3.39 -39.29
C GLY A 562 -9.10 4.49 -38.80
N PRO A 563 -9.70 5.28 -39.71
CA PRO A 563 -10.74 6.23 -39.35
C PRO A 563 -11.88 5.52 -38.62
N ALA A 564 -12.38 6.13 -37.54
CA ALA A 564 -13.45 5.53 -36.74
C ALA A 564 -14.65 5.17 -37.63
N ARG A 565 -15.12 6.12 -38.43
CA ARG A 565 -16.24 5.90 -39.38
C ARG A 565 -16.06 4.69 -40.29
N SER A 566 -14.86 4.43 -40.78
CA SER A 566 -14.58 3.28 -41.67
C SER A 566 -14.68 1.95 -40.92
N ILE A 567 -14.14 1.88 -39.70
CA ILE A 567 -14.22 0.67 -38.86
C ILE A 567 -15.64 0.40 -38.40
N PHE A 568 -16.41 1.44 -38.05
CA PHE A 568 -17.82 1.31 -37.68
C PHE A 568 -18.71 0.90 -38.86
N ALA A 569 -18.40 1.37 -40.08
CA ALA A 569 -19.17 1.04 -41.27
C ALA A 569 -18.93 -0.39 -41.79
N GLY A 570 -17.75 -0.95 -41.55
CA GLY A 570 -17.39 -2.27 -42.06
C GLY A 570 -16.20 -2.88 -41.34
N PRO A 571 -16.36 -3.37 -40.09
CA PRO A 571 -15.27 -4.01 -39.36
C PRO A 571 -14.82 -5.29 -40.09
N GLN A 572 -13.51 -5.43 -40.30
CA GLN A 572 -12.93 -6.53 -41.09
C GLN A 572 -12.35 -7.64 -40.23
N HIS A 573 -11.75 -7.31 -39.07
CA HIS A 573 -11.12 -8.32 -38.24
C HIS A 573 -12.19 -9.09 -37.44
N PRO A 574 -12.14 -10.44 -37.37
CA PRO A 574 -13.16 -11.23 -36.67
C PRO A 574 -13.37 -10.85 -35.20
N TYR A 575 -12.30 -10.43 -34.52
CA TYR A 575 -12.41 -9.91 -33.15
C TYR A 575 -13.20 -8.61 -33.10
N THR A 576 -12.94 -7.67 -34.01
CA THR A 576 -13.64 -6.40 -34.05
C THR A 576 -15.12 -6.65 -34.31
N GLN A 577 -15.45 -7.52 -35.28
CA GLN A 577 -16.83 -7.97 -35.53
C GLN A 577 -17.48 -8.55 -34.27
N SER A 578 -16.79 -9.47 -33.56
CA SER A 578 -17.32 -10.04 -32.32
C SER A 578 -17.55 -9.02 -31.21
N LEU A 579 -16.75 -7.95 -31.16
CA LEU A 579 -16.96 -6.85 -30.21
C LEU A 579 -18.19 -6.03 -30.58
N PHE A 580 -18.42 -5.78 -31.88
CA PHE A 580 -19.64 -5.14 -32.37
C PHE A 580 -20.88 -5.98 -32.09
N ASP A 581 -20.82 -7.28 -32.35
CA ASP A 581 -21.94 -8.21 -32.10
C ASP A 581 -22.29 -8.31 -30.60
N ALA A 582 -21.31 -8.10 -29.71
CA ALA A 582 -21.53 -8.08 -28.27
C ALA A 582 -22.21 -6.79 -27.77
N ILE A 583 -22.21 -5.73 -28.57
CA ILE A 583 -22.93 -4.49 -28.28
C ILE A 583 -24.39 -4.71 -28.69
N LEU A 584 -25.20 -5.19 -27.75
CA LEU A 584 -26.64 -5.34 -27.94
C LEU A 584 -27.28 -3.95 -28.18
N GLU A 585 -27.59 -3.62 -29.43
CA GLU A 585 -28.51 -2.52 -29.79
C GLU A 585 -29.63 -3.03 -30.72
N ASP A 586 -30.64 -3.67 -30.15
CA ASP A 586 -32.01 -3.70 -30.72
C ASP A 586 -32.74 -2.37 -30.41
N GLY A 587 -32.06 -1.23 -30.59
CA GLY A 587 -32.58 0.10 -30.32
C GLY A 587 -32.39 1.01 -31.54
N ALA A 588 -33.43 1.73 -31.95
CA ALA A 588 -33.34 2.65 -33.08
C ALA A 588 -32.23 3.70 -32.87
N ALA A 589 -31.44 3.94 -33.92
CA ALA A 589 -30.39 4.96 -33.92
C ALA A 589 -30.92 6.28 -33.35
N ARG A 590 -30.18 6.87 -32.39
CA ARG A 590 -30.54 8.19 -31.85
C ARG A 590 -30.57 9.20 -33.00
N GLY A 591 -31.71 9.86 -33.17
CA GLY A 591 -31.85 10.96 -34.13
C GLY A 591 -30.89 12.12 -33.80
N ALA A 592 -30.61 12.95 -34.79
CA ALA A 592 -29.72 14.10 -34.65
C ALA A 592 -30.10 14.96 -33.42
N LEU A 593 -29.11 15.24 -32.56
CA LEU A 593 -29.28 16.08 -31.39
C LEU A 593 -29.75 17.48 -31.82
N ALA A 594 -30.98 17.86 -31.45
CA ALA A 594 -31.44 19.23 -31.59
C ALA A 594 -30.65 20.13 -30.64
N HIS A 595 -30.05 21.20 -31.18
CA HIS A 595 -29.28 22.18 -30.40
C HIS A 595 -30.07 22.73 -29.21
N SER A 596 -29.38 22.89 -28.08
CA SER A 596 -29.92 23.24 -26.76
C SER A 596 -30.44 24.67 -26.60
N SER A 597 -30.77 25.39 -27.68
CA SER A 597 -31.30 26.75 -27.60
C SER A 597 -32.77 26.83 -27.18
N ASP A 598 -33.53 25.73 -27.22
CA ASP A 598 -34.99 25.76 -26.99
C ASP A 598 -35.46 25.27 -25.60
N ARG A 599 -34.57 24.88 -24.68
CA ARG A 599 -35.00 24.36 -23.36
C ARG A 599 -35.35 25.41 -22.30
N HIS A 600 -35.20 26.71 -22.60
CA HIS A 600 -35.48 27.79 -21.63
C HIS A 600 -36.83 28.49 -21.80
N THR A 601 -37.68 28.08 -22.75
CA THR A 601 -38.99 28.72 -22.99
C THR A 601 -40.21 27.86 -22.65
N ALA A 602 -40.04 26.62 -22.19
CA ALA A 602 -41.14 25.69 -21.92
C ALA A 602 -41.39 25.46 -20.41
N THR A 603 -41.53 26.53 -19.63
CA THR A 603 -42.25 26.49 -18.34
C THR A 603 -43.23 27.66 -18.30
N GLY A 604 -44.34 27.50 -19.01
CA GLY A 604 -45.41 28.49 -19.09
C GLY A 604 -46.66 27.88 -19.71
N GLY A 605 -47.43 27.14 -18.90
CA GLY A 605 -48.83 26.82 -19.21
C GLY A 605 -49.16 25.33 -19.28
N ALA A 606 -49.74 24.81 -18.19
CA ALA A 606 -51.06 24.20 -18.16
C ALA A 606 -51.34 23.67 -16.74
N GLN A 607 -52.62 23.69 -16.39
CA GLN A 607 -53.24 23.46 -15.08
C GLN A 607 -52.96 22.11 -14.44
#